data_AF-A0A5C7PJS0-F1
#
_entry.id   AF-A0A5C7PJS0-F1
#
_cell.length_a   1.000
_cell.length_b   1.000
_cell.length_c   1.000
_cell.angle_alpha   90.00
_cell.angle_beta   90.00
_cell.angle_gamma   90.00
#
_symmetry.space_group_name_H-M   'P 1'
#
loop_
_entity.id
_entity.type
_entity.pdbx_description
1 polymer ?
#
loop_
_entity_poly.entity_id
_entity_poly.type
_entity_poly.pdbx_seq_one_letter_code
_entity_poly.pdbx_strand_id
1 'polypeptide(L)'
;MAIIYSLICFGGRTGKTVTFTVSGSVVNLTNHGLRDGKGVAFTSTGTLPTGLTAGTIYYVRSTGLNTFTLHSTQADAISNTGQVTFTTTGSGTRSVKGEYFLSLTPAQLARYGAAGSERIYDGLRSWHIARNSLCTEYDEEWAEIGEAFTEVNTLTMVLSMQSARNVITPTIDGVVTEAFHAGKYLSGYIKHHDNSAGSNISVSSYRAIIEGITLLSPLSSTHAISTANGSSVDRCFVVGGFPGPSTSIGILSGNTLSYVTNNVVVGFAEGVRFQQYGYGLIFANNLMTKNTRGVYTISGTTSQIFGYFYNNISVGNTTSNWHTQSGQIERATNNAGASGDTIWTKSGGTSLICSTADFVDWGNNDFRLVGGSGLIDSGAAFFGFPTQDVARNERPAYAGGGAEQIDVGPFEKDLGFGPRPASHTLTLRNVAIGSRILIESQDGGTVHYNALASSSEVVATITVYGDARDQWVIKVRKASESPFYIPWSTLTTVTAGESSIYVSQTPDE
;
A
#
# COMPACT_ATOMS: atom_id res chain seq x y z
N MET A 1 6.88 -25.48 -9.42
CA MET A 1 6.28 -24.12 -9.39
C MET A 1 7.31 -23.21 -8.76
N ALA A 2 7.95 -22.35 -9.54
CA ALA A 2 8.91 -21.39 -9.02
C ALA A 2 8.18 -20.06 -8.74
N ILE A 3 8.55 -19.39 -7.64
CA ILE A 3 8.12 -18.02 -7.38
C ILE A 3 9.26 -17.10 -7.82
N ILE A 4 8.99 -16.23 -8.78
CA ILE A 4 9.95 -15.31 -9.36
C ILE A 4 9.67 -13.90 -8.85
N TYR A 5 10.50 -13.46 -7.92
CA TYR A 5 10.44 -12.09 -7.40
C TYR A 5 11.21 -11.12 -8.31
N SER A 6 10.58 -9.98 -8.57
CA SER A 6 11.12 -8.82 -9.26
C SER A 6 10.87 -7.57 -8.42
N LEU A 7 11.84 -6.68 -8.35
CA LEU A 7 11.71 -5.40 -7.63
C LEU A 7 11.34 -4.29 -8.60
N ILE A 8 10.40 -3.44 -8.20
CA ILE A 8 10.09 -2.18 -8.87
C ILE A 8 10.57 -1.04 -7.97
N CYS A 9 11.47 -0.21 -8.47
CA CYS A 9 11.98 0.97 -7.76
C CYS A 9 12.40 2.06 -8.74
N PHE A 10 12.59 3.29 -8.26
CA PHE A 10 12.93 4.41 -9.14
C PHE A 10 14.28 4.19 -9.82
N GLY A 11 14.26 4.21 -11.15
CA GLY A 11 15.46 4.02 -11.98
C GLY A 11 15.86 2.56 -12.20
N GLY A 12 15.27 1.60 -11.48
CA GLY A 12 15.60 0.18 -11.59
C GLY A 12 17.10 -0.09 -11.37
N ARG A 13 17.58 -1.25 -11.84
CA ARG A 13 19.00 -1.63 -11.73
C ARG A 13 19.93 -0.66 -12.48
N THR A 14 19.54 -0.22 -13.67
CA THR A 14 20.42 0.50 -14.61
C THR A 14 20.44 2.00 -14.40
N GLY A 15 19.43 2.57 -13.72
CA GLY A 15 19.22 4.00 -13.62
C GLY A 15 18.51 4.58 -14.85
N LYS A 16 18.03 5.82 -14.72
CA LYS A 16 17.46 6.62 -15.81
C LYS A 16 18.48 7.63 -16.31
N THR A 17 18.54 7.85 -17.63
CA THR A 17 19.39 8.88 -18.24
C THR A 17 18.81 10.27 -17.98
N VAL A 18 19.65 11.21 -17.60
CA VAL A 18 19.27 12.60 -17.30
C VAL A 18 20.15 13.61 -18.02
N THR A 19 19.66 14.84 -18.13
CA THR A 19 20.49 15.99 -18.53
C THR A 19 20.45 17.08 -17.46
N PHE A 20 21.32 18.08 -17.59
CA PHE A 20 21.45 19.15 -16.61
C PHE A 20 21.49 20.50 -17.32
N THR A 21 20.85 21.49 -16.70
CA THR A 21 20.87 22.89 -17.13
C THR A 21 21.59 23.70 -16.06
N VAL A 22 22.69 24.36 -16.44
CA VAL A 22 23.49 25.20 -15.53
C VAL A 22 22.68 26.40 -15.06
N SER A 23 22.00 27.08 -15.99
CA SER A 23 21.08 28.17 -15.65
C SER A 23 19.95 27.62 -14.77
N GLY A 24 19.87 28.11 -13.53
CA GLY A 24 18.89 27.64 -12.54
C GLY A 24 19.22 26.32 -11.85
N SER A 25 20.37 25.69 -12.16
CA SER A 25 20.85 24.43 -11.54
C SER A 25 19.80 23.33 -11.49
N VAL A 26 19.27 22.98 -12.67
CA VAL A 26 18.12 22.07 -12.83
C VAL A 26 18.56 20.76 -13.47
N VAL A 27 17.98 19.65 -13.00
CA VAL A 27 18.06 18.34 -13.64
C VAL A 27 16.84 18.14 -14.52
N ASN A 28 17.04 17.74 -15.78
CA ASN A 28 15.95 17.44 -16.71
C ASN A 28 15.81 15.92 -16.87
N LEU A 29 14.63 15.41 -16.54
CA LEU A 29 14.19 14.03 -16.73
C LEU A 29 12.69 14.06 -16.99
N THR A 30 12.31 13.75 -18.23
CA THR A 30 10.90 13.72 -18.63
C THR A 30 10.12 12.74 -17.76
N ASN A 31 8.96 13.17 -17.25
CA ASN A 31 8.10 12.37 -16.39
C ASN A 31 8.85 11.70 -15.23
N HIS A 32 9.67 12.47 -14.50
CA HIS A 32 10.57 11.90 -13.48
C HIS A 32 9.82 11.19 -12.35
N GLY A 33 8.61 11.63 -11.99
CA GLY A 33 7.74 10.96 -11.02
C GLY A 33 8.23 10.91 -9.57
N LEU A 34 9.43 11.40 -9.29
CA LEU A 34 9.97 11.58 -7.93
C LEU A 34 9.16 12.59 -7.11
N ARG A 35 9.08 12.34 -5.81
CA ARG A 35 8.48 13.23 -4.80
C ARG A 35 9.55 14.09 -4.15
N ASP A 36 9.12 15.20 -3.57
CA ASP A 36 10.00 16.07 -2.78
C ASP A 36 10.62 15.31 -1.61
N GLY A 37 11.90 15.56 -1.36
CA GLY A 37 12.67 14.90 -0.31
C GLY A 37 13.11 13.47 -0.64
N LYS A 38 12.89 12.95 -1.86
CA LYS A 38 13.42 11.65 -2.27
C LYS A 38 14.92 11.73 -2.56
N GLY A 39 15.68 10.81 -1.97
CA GLY A 39 17.11 10.68 -2.20
C GLY A 39 17.41 10.02 -3.53
N VAL A 40 18.41 10.54 -4.24
CA VAL A 40 18.93 10.00 -5.50
C VAL A 40 20.44 10.16 -5.55
N ALA A 41 21.11 9.31 -6.32
CA ALA A 41 22.53 9.51 -6.65
C ALA A 41 22.77 9.44 -8.15
N PHE A 42 23.85 10.10 -8.57
CA PHE A 42 24.24 10.24 -9.97
C PHE A 42 25.55 9.53 -10.27
N THR A 43 25.66 9.01 -11.47
CA THR A 43 26.90 8.52 -12.08
C THR A 43 27.06 9.12 -13.48
N SER A 44 28.28 9.07 -14.02
CA SER A 44 28.55 9.47 -15.40
C SER A 44 29.55 8.52 -16.05
N THR A 45 29.46 8.33 -17.37
CA THR A 45 30.54 7.74 -18.18
C THR A 45 31.66 8.74 -18.53
N GLY A 46 31.45 10.03 -18.25
CA GLY A 46 32.44 11.10 -18.37
C GLY A 46 32.56 11.87 -17.06
N THR A 47 32.10 13.13 -17.07
CA THR A 47 32.10 13.99 -15.86
C THR A 47 30.66 14.30 -15.42
N LEU A 48 30.46 14.44 -14.12
CA LEU A 48 29.22 15.02 -13.57
C LEU A 48 29.28 16.55 -13.62
N PRO A 49 28.13 17.25 -13.58
CA PRO A 49 28.09 18.67 -13.28
C PRO A 49 28.96 19.04 -12.08
N THR A 50 29.71 20.13 -12.19
CA THR A 50 30.43 20.70 -11.05
C THR A 50 29.43 21.03 -9.93
N GLY A 51 29.72 20.62 -8.70
CA GLY A 51 28.78 20.68 -7.57
C GLY A 51 28.20 19.32 -7.20
N LEU A 52 28.35 18.31 -8.05
CA LEU A 52 27.96 16.92 -7.76
C LEU A 52 29.18 16.01 -7.61
N THR A 53 29.06 15.07 -6.68
CA THR A 53 29.99 13.96 -6.47
C THR A 53 29.30 12.64 -6.79
N ALA A 54 29.98 11.77 -7.54
CA ALA A 54 29.41 10.49 -7.96
C ALA A 54 29.08 9.60 -6.74
N GLY A 55 27.92 8.95 -6.77
CA GLY A 55 27.46 8.07 -5.69
C GLY A 55 27.05 8.77 -4.39
N THR A 56 27.17 10.09 -4.30
CA THR A 56 26.65 10.85 -3.15
C THR A 56 25.13 11.00 -3.26
N ILE A 57 24.42 10.81 -2.14
CA ILE A 57 22.97 11.02 -2.07
C ILE A 57 22.67 12.52 -2.05
N TYR A 58 21.77 12.95 -2.93
CA TYR A 58 21.16 14.28 -2.96
C TYR A 58 19.65 14.13 -2.90
N TYR A 59 18.95 15.14 -2.41
CA TYR A 59 17.50 15.12 -2.23
C TYR A 59 16.80 15.99 -3.26
N VAL A 60 15.72 15.46 -3.81
CA VAL A 60 15.00 16.02 -4.95
C VAL A 60 13.93 16.99 -4.50
N ARG A 61 13.83 18.12 -5.20
CA ARG A 61 12.68 19.05 -5.16
C ARG A 61 12.13 19.17 -6.58
N SER A 62 10.91 18.68 -6.81
CA SER A 62 10.28 18.80 -8.12
C SER A 62 10.03 20.27 -8.46
N THR A 63 10.32 20.65 -9.71
CA THR A 63 9.98 21.97 -10.26
C THR A 63 8.93 21.88 -11.37
N GLY A 64 8.39 20.68 -11.60
CA GLY A 64 7.44 20.37 -12.65
C GLY A 64 7.57 18.91 -13.08
N LEU A 65 6.78 18.50 -14.08
CA LEU A 65 6.73 17.10 -14.52
C LEU A 65 8.06 16.54 -15.05
N ASN A 66 8.90 17.43 -15.62
CA ASN A 66 10.10 17.05 -16.38
C ASN A 66 11.41 17.54 -15.76
N THR A 67 11.33 18.25 -14.63
CA THR A 67 12.48 18.94 -14.06
C THR A 67 12.44 18.94 -12.54
N PHE A 68 13.62 18.92 -11.94
CA PHE A 68 13.78 19.03 -10.49
C PHE A 68 15.13 19.65 -10.12
N THR A 69 15.24 20.09 -8.88
CA THR A 69 16.47 20.64 -8.28
C THR A 69 16.99 19.69 -7.20
N LEU A 70 18.25 19.88 -6.82
CA LEU A 70 18.96 19.01 -5.88
C LEU A 70 19.35 19.78 -4.62
N HIS A 71 19.33 19.09 -3.48
CA HIS A 71 19.66 19.62 -2.16
C HIS A 71 20.53 18.62 -1.40
N SER A 72 21.36 19.09 -0.49
CA SER A 72 22.25 18.22 0.31
C SER A 72 21.53 17.49 1.45
N THR A 73 20.39 18.01 1.90
CA THR A 73 19.57 17.38 2.95
C THR A 73 18.12 17.22 2.52
N GLN A 74 17.42 16.24 3.10
CA GLN A 74 16.01 16.02 2.84
C GLN A 74 15.16 17.23 3.29
N ALA A 75 15.49 17.80 4.45
CA ALA A 75 14.79 18.97 5.00
C ALA A 75 14.88 20.18 4.08
N ASP A 76 16.05 20.40 3.47
CA ASP A 76 16.29 21.44 2.47
C ASP A 76 15.47 21.24 1.20
N ALA A 77 15.39 20.01 0.69
CA ALA A 77 14.55 19.69 -0.46
C ALA A 77 13.06 19.90 -0.15
N ILE A 78 12.58 19.56 1.04
CA ILE A 78 11.19 19.78 1.42
C ILE A 78 10.91 21.28 1.57
N SER A 79 11.83 22.02 2.20
CA SER A 79 11.68 23.46 2.50
C SER A 79 12.05 24.37 1.34
N ASN A 80 12.59 23.81 0.24
CA ASN A 80 13.13 24.54 -0.90
C ASN A 80 14.26 25.52 -0.54
N THR A 81 15.19 25.08 0.29
CA THR A 81 16.36 25.87 0.76
C THR A 81 17.66 25.18 0.40
N GLY A 82 18.79 25.88 0.31
CA GLY A 82 20.10 25.22 0.11
C GLY A 82 20.25 24.41 -1.19
N GLN A 83 19.70 24.91 -2.30
CA GLN A 83 19.83 24.27 -3.61
C GLN A 83 21.31 24.11 -4.01
N VAL A 84 21.68 22.93 -4.50
CA VAL A 84 22.99 22.64 -5.07
C VAL A 84 23.16 23.41 -6.38
N THR A 85 24.26 24.16 -6.49
CA THR A 85 24.57 24.97 -7.67
C THR A 85 25.44 24.19 -8.66
N PHE A 86 25.08 24.22 -9.95
CA PHE A 86 25.88 23.69 -11.03
C PHE A 86 26.62 24.82 -11.75
N THR A 87 27.92 24.64 -12.02
CA THR A 87 28.70 25.59 -12.86
C THR A 87 29.10 25.01 -14.21
N THR A 88 28.90 23.69 -14.40
CA THR A 88 29.09 22.99 -15.68
C THR A 88 27.99 21.94 -15.86
N THR A 89 27.73 21.48 -17.09
CA THR A 89 26.76 20.41 -17.35
C THR A 89 27.33 18.99 -17.21
N GLY A 90 28.65 18.86 -17.04
CA GLY A 90 29.37 17.60 -17.20
C GLY A 90 29.41 17.10 -18.66
N SER A 91 29.89 15.87 -18.84
CA SER A 91 30.07 15.19 -20.14
C SER A 91 29.72 13.71 -20.05
N GLY A 92 29.52 13.04 -21.19
CA GLY A 92 29.13 11.63 -21.23
C GLY A 92 27.66 11.38 -20.88
N THR A 93 27.29 10.13 -20.61
CA THR A 93 25.94 9.74 -20.20
C THR A 93 25.83 9.83 -18.70
N ARG A 94 24.89 10.64 -18.20
CA ARG A 94 24.63 10.78 -16.77
C ARG A 94 23.39 9.98 -16.41
N SER A 95 23.49 9.18 -15.37
CA SER A 95 22.42 8.31 -14.92
C SER A 95 22.05 8.63 -13.48
N VAL A 96 20.77 8.52 -13.15
CA VAL A 96 20.23 8.69 -11.80
C VAL A 96 19.59 7.39 -11.31
N LYS A 97 19.78 7.08 -10.03
CA LYS A 97 19.12 5.98 -9.31
C LYS A 97 18.52 6.48 -8.00
N GLY A 98 17.44 5.84 -7.55
CA GLY A 98 16.87 6.10 -6.22
C GLY A 98 17.79 5.62 -5.10
N GLU A 99 17.82 6.36 -4.00
CA GLU A 99 18.51 5.97 -2.76
C GLU A 99 18.04 4.59 -2.26
N TYR A 100 16.75 4.28 -2.43
CA TYR A 100 16.18 2.99 -2.05
C TYR A 100 16.99 1.81 -2.60
N PHE A 101 17.19 1.76 -3.93
CA PHE A 101 17.98 0.70 -4.57
C PHE A 101 19.44 0.68 -4.07
N LEU A 102 20.03 1.86 -3.87
CA LEU A 102 21.43 2.00 -3.45
C LEU A 102 21.65 1.55 -1.99
N SER A 103 20.60 1.57 -1.18
CA SER A 103 20.62 1.13 0.22
C SER A 103 20.45 -0.38 0.41
N LEU A 104 20.09 -1.12 -0.65
CA LEU A 104 19.87 -2.56 -0.56
C LEU A 104 21.19 -3.31 -0.31
N THR A 105 21.15 -4.19 0.68
CA THR A 105 22.27 -5.09 1.00
C THR A 105 22.41 -6.18 -0.07
N PRO A 106 23.59 -6.81 -0.21
CA PRO A 106 23.77 -7.96 -1.10
C PRO A 106 22.78 -9.11 -0.82
N ALA A 107 22.42 -9.33 0.46
CA ALA A 107 21.44 -10.34 0.85
C ALA A 107 20.03 -10.02 0.33
N GLN A 108 19.62 -8.76 0.40
CA GLN A 108 18.34 -8.31 -0.16
C GLN A 108 18.34 -8.40 -1.70
N LEU A 109 19.43 -8.01 -2.36
CA LEU A 109 19.55 -8.09 -3.82
C LEU A 109 19.49 -9.54 -4.35
N ALA A 110 20.03 -10.50 -3.59
CA ALA A 110 20.00 -11.91 -3.96
C ALA A 110 18.59 -12.49 -4.15
N ARG A 111 17.56 -11.88 -3.52
CA ARG A 111 16.14 -12.23 -3.74
C ARG A 111 15.73 -12.03 -5.21
N TYR A 112 16.31 -11.04 -5.88
CA TYR A 112 15.94 -10.64 -7.23
C TYR A 112 16.84 -11.23 -8.31
N GLY A 113 17.82 -12.06 -7.97
CA GLY A 113 18.71 -12.72 -8.93
C GLY A 113 20.18 -12.69 -8.51
N ALA A 114 21.04 -13.17 -9.40
CA ALA A 114 22.48 -13.11 -9.18
C ALA A 114 23.00 -11.67 -9.32
N ALA A 115 24.07 -11.35 -8.61
CA ALA A 115 24.77 -10.08 -8.75
C ALA A 115 25.18 -9.87 -10.22
N GLY A 116 24.69 -8.82 -10.86
CA GLY A 116 24.87 -8.61 -12.29
C GLY A 116 23.55 -8.57 -13.06
N SER A 117 22.60 -9.42 -12.67
CA SER A 117 21.39 -9.79 -13.42
C SER A 117 20.11 -9.76 -12.58
N GLU A 118 20.12 -8.99 -11.50
CA GLU A 118 18.97 -8.77 -10.62
C GLU A 118 17.79 -8.21 -11.42
N ARG A 119 16.60 -8.80 -11.23
CA ARG A 119 15.32 -8.44 -11.83
C ARG A 119 14.73 -7.20 -11.16
N ILE A 120 15.37 -6.06 -11.40
CA ILE A 120 15.01 -4.78 -10.78
C ILE A 120 14.68 -3.79 -11.88
N TYR A 121 13.43 -3.38 -11.93
CA TYR A 121 12.83 -2.62 -13.02
C TYR A 121 12.44 -1.21 -12.57
N ASP A 122 12.46 -0.28 -13.52
CA ASP A 122 12.13 1.13 -13.28
C ASP A 122 10.64 1.45 -13.40
N GLY A 123 9.80 0.41 -13.43
CA GLY A 123 8.35 0.47 -13.55
C GLY A 123 7.72 -0.90 -13.81
N LEU A 124 6.40 -1.00 -13.60
CA LEU A 124 5.60 -2.18 -13.89
C LEU A 124 5.59 -2.49 -15.39
N ARG A 125 5.60 -1.47 -16.26
CA ARG A 125 5.64 -1.70 -17.70
C ARG A 125 6.96 -2.36 -18.13
N SER A 126 8.10 -1.92 -17.59
CA SER A 126 9.40 -2.50 -17.94
C SER A 126 9.59 -3.90 -17.35
N TRP A 127 9.04 -4.16 -16.15
CA TRP A 127 8.92 -5.51 -15.60
C TRP A 127 8.14 -6.43 -16.53
N HIS A 128 6.91 -6.04 -16.93
CA HIS A 128 6.09 -6.84 -17.83
C HIS A 128 6.81 -7.13 -19.15
N ILE A 129 7.38 -6.10 -19.81
CA ILE A 129 8.11 -6.29 -21.06
C ILE A 129 9.23 -7.32 -20.90
N ALA A 130 10.01 -7.23 -19.83
CA ALA A 130 11.15 -8.11 -19.61
C ALA A 130 10.74 -9.54 -19.21
N ARG A 131 9.67 -9.70 -18.44
CA ARG A 131 9.25 -11.00 -17.90
C ARG A 131 8.28 -11.76 -18.81
N ASN A 132 7.48 -11.08 -19.62
CA ASN A 132 6.41 -11.69 -20.41
C ASN A 132 6.87 -12.73 -21.43
N SER A 133 8.12 -12.63 -21.94
CA SER A 133 8.70 -13.63 -22.83
C SER A 133 9.51 -14.71 -22.12
N LEU A 134 9.66 -14.61 -20.79
CA LEU A 134 10.53 -15.48 -19.98
C LEU A 134 9.76 -16.33 -18.97
N CYS A 135 8.59 -15.87 -18.52
CA CYS A 135 7.75 -16.63 -17.62
C CYS A 135 7.14 -17.85 -18.34
N THR A 136 6.94 -18.93 -17.58
CA THR A 136 6.25 -20.14 -18.03
C THR A 136 4.94 -20.32 -17.26
N GLU A 137 4.05 -21.18 -17.75
CA GLU A 137 2.77 -21.51 -17.12
C GLU A 137 2.89 -22.15 -15.72
N TYR A 138 4.10 -22.48 -15.28
CA TYR A 138 4.40 -23.03 -13.95
C TYR A 138 4.95 -22.00 -12.97
N ASP A 139 5.17 -20.76 -13.40
CA ASP A 139 5.76 -19.71 -12.58
C ASP A 139 4.70 -18.84 -11.92
N GLU A 140 5.04 -18.32 -10.74
CA GLU A 140 4.37 -17.13 -10.20
C GLU A 140 5.30 -15.92 -10.34
N GLU A 141 4.84 -14.87 -11.02
CA GLU A 141 5.60 -13.65 -11.22
C GLU A 141 5.15 -12.59 -10.22
N TRP A 142 6.05 -12.16 -9.35
CA TRP A 142 5.78 -11.18 -8.30
C TRP A 142 6.55 -9.88 -8.59
N ALA A 143 5.81 -8.79 -8.83
CA ALA A 143 6.30 -7.42 -8.83
C ALA A 143 6.14 -6.83 -7.43
N GLU A 144 7.23 -6.88 -6.65
CA GLU A 144 7.35 -6.23 -5.35
C GLU A 144 7.77 -4.77 -5.56
N ILE A 145 7.00 -3.82 -5.06
CA ILE A 145 7.29 -2.39 -5.25
C ILE A 145 7.92 -1.84 -3.99
N GLY A 146 9.16 -1.35 -4.09
CA GLY A 146 9.99 -1.00 -2.94
C GLY A 146 9.83 0.42 -2.42
N GLU A 147 9.48 1.36 -3.29
CA GLU A 147 9.44 2.77 -2.93
C GLU A 147 8.33 3.52 -3.65
N ALA A 148 8.05 4.72 -3.15
CA ALA A 148 7.00 5.58 -3.64
C ALA A 148 7.49 6.52 -4.74
N PHE A 149 6.98 6.35 -5.96
CA PHE A 149 7.18 7.26 -7.10
C PHE A 149 6.01 7.13 -8.09
N THR A 150 5.93 8.08 -9.02
CA THR A 150 4.95 8.04 -10.11
C THR A 150 5.58 7.47 -11.38
N GLU A 151 5.11 6.31 -11.83
CA GLU A 151 5.41 5.82 -13.18
C GLU A 151 4.38 6.39 -14.16
N VAL A 152 4.84 7.23 -15.10
CA VAL A 152 3.98 7.74 -16.17
C VAL A 152 4.19 6.93 -17.44
N ASN A 153 3.11 6.45 -18.05
CA ASN A 153 3.15 5.85 -19.38
C ASN A 153 2.01 6.36 -20.28
N THR A 154 2.32 6.48 -21.57
CA THR A 154 1.36 6.85 -22.64
C THR A 154 0.77 5.66 -23.37
N LEU A 155 1.29 4.46 -23.12
CA LEU A 155 0.80 3.22 -23.70
C LEU A 155 0.20 2.33 -22.62
N THR A 156 -0.91 1.69 -22.98
CA THR A 156 -1.55 0.67 -22.13
C THR A 156 -0.56 -0.43 -21.75
N MET A 157 -0.49 -0.76 -20.46
CA MET A 157 0.14 -1.99 -19.99
C MET A 157 -0.89 -3.12 -20.06
N VAL A 158 -0.65 -4.12 -20.90
CA VAL A 158 -1.48 -5.32 -20.96
C VAL A 158 -0.78 -6.40 -20.14
N LEU A 159 -1.30 -6.71 -18.95
CA LEU A 159 -0.74 -7.76 -18.11
C LEU A 159 -1.13 -9.13 -18.68
N SER A 160 -0.28 -9.66 -19.56
CA SER A 160 -0.55 -10.83 -20.41
C SER A 160 0.40 -12.01 -20.16
N MET A 161 1.16 -11.98 -19.07
CA MET A 161 2.17 -13.01 -18.80
C MET A 161 1.51 -14.38 -18.65
N GLN A 162 2.10 -15.39 -19.28
CA GLN A 162 1.58 -16.77 -19.32
C GLN A 162 1.74 -17.51 -17.99
N SER A 163 2.37 -16.88 -17.00
CA SER A 163 2.53 -17.38 -15.63
C SER A 163 1.23 -17.88 -15.02
N ALA A 164 1.35 -18.87 -14.13
CA ALA A 164 0.22 -19.40 -13.36
C ALA A 164 -0.48 -18.31 -12.55
N ARG A 165 0.28 -17.28 -12.16
CA ARG A 165 -0.16 -16.13 -11.37
C ARG A 165 0.76 -14.94 -11.60
N ASN A 166 0.17 -13.75 -11.59
CA ASN A 166 0.90 -12.48 -11.58
C ASN A 166 0.49 -11.70 -10.34
N VAL A 167 1.45 -11.21 -9.56
CA VAL A 167 1.18 -10.44 -8.34
C VAL A 167 1.86 -9.10 -8.45
N ILE A 168 1.10 -8.02 -8.22
CA ILE A 168 1.62 -6.66 -8.08
C ILE A 168 1.29 -6.24 -6.64
N THR A 169 2.32 -6.01 -5.84
CA THR A 169 2.17 -5.73 -4.41
C THR A 169 3.17 -4.68 -3.92
N PRO A 170 2.76 -3.76 -3.03
CA PRO A 170 3.66 -2.83 -2.36
C PRO A 170 4.26 -3.47 -1.10
N THR A 171 4.61 -4.76 -1.19
CA THR A 171 5.28 -5.49 -0.12
C THR A 171 6.56 -6.11 -0.63
N ILE A 172 7.53 -6.23 0.27
CA ILE A 172 8.74 -7.02 0.05
C ILE A 172 8.81 -8.00 1.19
N ASP A 173 8.81 -9.29 0.84
CA ASP A 173 8.84 -10.37 1.83
C ASP A 173 7.69 -10.25 2.86
N GLY A 174 6.52 -9.82 2.39
CA GLY A 174 5.34 -9.58 3.23
C GLY A 174 5.35 -8.26 4.01
N VAL A 175 6.47 -7.53 4.05
CA VAL A 175 6.58 -6.24 4.74
C VAL A 175 6.12 -5.11 3.83
N VAL A 176 5.22 -4.26 4.34
CA VAL A 176 4.72 -3.07 3.63
C VAL A 176 5.86 -2.09 3.36
N THR A 177 5.91 -1.55 2.14
CA THR A 177 6.88 -0.54 1.74
C THR A 177 6.21 0.84 1.61
N GLU A 178 7.01 1.89 1.38
CA GLU A 178 6.49 3.23 1.07
C GLU A 178 5.65 3.29 -0.22
N ALA A 179 5.70 2.24 -1.04
CA ALA A 179 4.87 2.12 -2.23
C ALA A 179 3.38 1.90 -1.90
N PHE A 180 3.04 1.49 -0.69
CA PHE A 180 1.65 1.34 -0.28
C PHE A 180 1.01 2.71 -0.04
N HIS A 181 -0.19 2.94 -0.56
CA HIS A 181 -0.86 4.23 -0.39
C HIS A 181 -1.39 4.45 1.05
N ALA A 182 -1.47 3.41 1.89
CA ALA A 182 -1.88 3.50 3.30
C ALA A 182 -3.22 4.21 3.51
N GLY A 183 -4.20 3.90 2.64
CA GLY A 183 -5.52 4.55 2.66
C GLY A 183 -5.55 6.03 2.20
N LYS A 184 -4.42 6.61 1.75
CA LYS A 184 -4.34 8.03 1.36
C LYS A 184 -4.48 8.22 -0.15
N TYR A 185 -5.32 9.19 -0.53
CA TYR A 185 -5.54 9.59 -1.93
C TYR A 185 -4.23 10.07 -2.59
N LEU A 186 -3.94 9.60 -3.81
CA LEU A 186 -2.74 9.94 -4.59
C LEU A 186 -1.41 9.75 -3.84
N SER A 187 -1.33 8.69 -3.04
CA SER A 187 -0.13 8.31 -2.28
C SER A 187 0.50 7.00 -2.79
N GLY A 188 1.61 6.57 -2.18
CA GLY A 188 2.27 5.31 -2.48
C GLY A 188 2.99 5.30 -3.85
N TYR A 189 3.07 4.16 -4.50
CA TYR A 189 3.45 4.09 -5.90
C TYR A 189 2.24 4.41 -6.77
N ILE A 190 2.43 5.33 -7.73
CA ILE A 190 1.37 5.78 -8.64
C ILE A 190 1.69 5.30 -10.04
N LYS A 191 0.85 4.42 -10.56
CA LYS A 191 0.86 4.06 -11.97
C LYS A 191 -0.07 5.03 -12.72
N HIS A 192 0.53 5.99 -13.43
CA HIS A 192 -0.16 7.04 -14.15
C HIS A 192 -0.22 6.73 -15.65
N HIS A 193 -1.41 6.80 -16.22
CA HIS A 193 -1.62 6.79 -17.66
C HIS A 193 -2.03 8.18 -18.14
N ASP A 194 -1.23 8.76 -19.03
CA ASP A 194 -1.37 10.14 -19.52
C ASP A 194 -1.99 10.26 -20.93
N ASN A 195 -2.64 9.21 -21.43
CA ASN A 195 -3.30 9.20 -22.74
C ASN A 195 -4.82 9.14 -22.59
N SER A 196 -5.54 9.86 -23.46
CA SER A 196 -7.00 9.93 -23.51
C SER A 196 -7.69 8.68 -24.11
N ALA A 197 -6.94 7.71 -24.63
CA ALA A 197 -7.48 6.57 -25.39
C ALA A 197 -7.10 5.17 -24.85
N GLY A 198 -6.28 5.07 -23.80
CA GLY A 198 -5.77 3.78 -23.31
C GLY A 198 -6.18 3.43 -21.88
N SER A 199 -5.57 2.38 -21.35
CA SER A 199 -5.82 1.85 -20.01
C SER A 199 -4.55 1.86 -19.17
N ASN A 200 -4.67 1.98 -17.85
CA ASN A 200 -3.49 1.89 -16.99
C ASN A 200 -2.96 0.45 -16.97
N ILE A 201 -3.81 -0.49 -16.56
CA ILE A 201 -3.53 -1.93 -16.56
C ILE A 201 -4.72 -2.68 -17.14
N SER A 202 -4.56 -3.23 -18.34
CA SER A 202 -5.51 -4.20 -18.89
C SER A 202 -5.06 -5.60 -18.49
N VAL A 203 -5.76 -6.21 -17.52
CA VAL A 203 -5.43 -7.56 -17.06
C VAL A 203 -5.96 -8.57 -18.07
N SER A 204 -5.08 -9.45 -18.54
CA SER A 204 -5.42 -10.55 -19.45
C SER A 204 -4.92 -11.90 -18.94
N SER A 205 -3.95 -11.91 -18.03
CA SER A 205 -3.51 -13.10 -17.34
C SER A 205 -4.52 -13.56 -16.30
N TYR A 206 -4.71 -14.87 -16.20
CA TYR A 206 -5.62 -15.44 -15.22
C TYR A 206 -5.03 -15.35 -13.81
N ARG A 207 -5.91 -15.23 -12.81
CA ARG A 207 -5.54 -15.26 -11.38
C ARG A 207 -4.54 -14.17 -10.97
N ALA A 208 -4.45 -13.09 -11.75
CA ALA A 208 -3.63 -11.94 -11.38
C ALA A 208 -4.13 -11.31 -10.08
N ILE A 209 -3.22 -10.82 -9.25
CA ILE A 209 -3.50 -10.09 -8.01
C ILE A 209 -2.87 -8.72 -8.16
N ILE A 210 -3.69 -7.67 -8.07
CA ILE A 210 -3.23 -6.29 -8.07
C ILE A 210 -3.73 -5.67 -6.77
N GLU A 211 -2.80 -5.28 -5.91
CA GLU A 211 -3.16 -4.73 -4.61
C GLU A 211 -2.38 -3.48 -4.20
N GLY A 212 -3.03 -2.62 -3.39
CA GLY A 212 -2.36 -1.59 -2.58
C GLY A 212 -1.68 -0.44 -3.33
N ILE A 213 -1.89 -0.32 -4.64
CA ILE A 213 -1.30 0.73 -5.47
C ILE A 213 -2.32 1.80 -5.86
N THR A 214 -1.82 2.96 -6.29
CA THR A 214 -2.64 4.01 -6.90
C THR A 214 -2.56 3.92 -8.42
N LEU A 215 -3.72 3.93 -9.08
CA LEU A 215 -3.88 3.99 -10.53
C LEU A 215 -4.47 5.35 -10.91
N LEU A 216 -3.72 6.17 -11.64
CA LEU A 216 -4.11 7.53 -12.02
C LEU A 216 -4.39 7.64 -13.53
N SER A 217 -5.57 8.09 -13.94
CA SER A 217 -6.03 8.20 -15.34
C SER A 217 -6.91 9.43 -15.60
N PRO A 218 -6.39 10.67 -15.49
CA PRO A 218 -7.22 11.88 -15.48
C PRO A 218 -7.65 12.37 -16.88
N LEU A 219 -6.94 11.99 -17.95
CA LEU A 219 -7.08 12.60 -19.28
C LEU A 219 -8.10 11.93 -20.21
N SER A 220 -8.74 10.84 -19.76
CA SER A 220 -9.68 9.93 -20.46
C SER A 220 -9.07 8.54 -20.63
N SER A 221 -9.46 7.56 -19.85
CA SER A 221 -9.04 6.17 -20.07
C SER A 221 -10.19 5.34 -20.62
N THR A 222 -9.93 4.33 -21.45
CA THR A 222 -10.96 3.31 -21.77
C THR A 222 -11.41 2.65 -20.47
N HIS A 223 -10.46 2.16 -19.68
CA HIS A 223 -10.63 1.79 -18.27
C HIS A 223 -9.31 2.00 -17.53
N ALA A 224 -9.30 2.44 -16.27
CA ALA A 224 -8.05 2.50 -15.52
C ALA A 224 -7.51 1.08 -15.26
N ILE A 225 -8.37 0.16 -14.83
CA ILE A 225 -8.02 -1.25 -14.68
C ILE A 225 -9.17 -2.18 -15.09
N SER A 226 -8.83 -3.33 -15.66
CA SER A 226 -9.80 -4.42 -15.91
C SER A 226 -9.49 -5.63 -15.05
N THR A 227 -10.49 -6.48 -14.82
CA THR A 227 -10.27 -7.84 -14.32
C THR A 227 -9.99 -8.82 -15.47
N ALA A 228 -9.50 -10.00 -15.13
CA ALA A 228 -9.51 -11.23 -15.92
C ALA A 228 -10.03 -12.41 -15.07
N ASN A 229 -10.12 -13.61 -15.65
CA ASN A 229 -10.68 -14.77 -14.94
C ASN A 229 -9.86 -15.12 -13.70
N GLY A 230 -10.52 -15.26 -12.55
CA GLY A 230 -9.88 -15.57 -11.28
C GLY A 230 -9.04 -14.45 -10.68
N SER A 231 -8.96 -13.28 -11.32
CA SER A 231 -8.09 -12.17 -10.85
C SER A 231 -8.72 -11.36 -9.73
N SER A 232 -7.89 -10.65 -8.96
CA SER A 232 -8.32 -9.70 -7.94
C SER A 232 -7.75 -8.30 -8.17
N VAL A 233 -8.59 -7.30 -7.95
CA VAL A 233 -8.21 -5.90 -7.75
C VAL A 233 -8.62 -5.54 -6.33
N ASP A 234 -7.65 -5.41 -5.44
CA ASP A 234 -7.89 -5.29 -4.01
C ASP A 234 -7.17 -4.09 -3.41
N ARG A 235 -7.80 -3.36 -2.50
CA ARG A 235 -7.18 -2.20 -1.81
C ARG A 235 -6.50 -1.22 -2.76
N CYS A 236 -7.06 -0.95 -3.93
CA CYS A 236 -6.48 0.02 -4.86
C CYS A 236 -7.19 1.37 -4.77
N PHE A 237 -6.44 2.45 -4.92
CA PHE A 237 -7.00 3.74 -5.30
C PHE A 237 -7.03 3.84 -6.82
N VAL A 238 -8.22 3.96 -7.39
CA VAL A 238 -8.43 4.12 -8.82
C VAL A 238 -8.96 5.53 -9.06
N VAL A 239 -8.15 6.37 -9.70
CA VAL A 239 -8.34 7.82 -9.71
C VAL A 239 -8.35 8.35 -11.14
N GLY A 240 -9.47 8.95 -11.54
CA GLY A 240 -9.64 9.72 -12.77
C GLY A 240 -9.75 11.22 -12.48
N GLY A 241 -10.23 11.99 -13.46
CA GLY A 241 -10.49 13.43 -13.32
C GLY A 241 -11.98 13.67 -13.04
N PHE A 242 -12.36 14.49 -12.05
CA PHE A 242 -13.78 14.74 -11.78
C PHE A 242 -14.31 16.01 -12.48
N PRO A 243 -15.50 15.96 -13.15
CA PRO A 243 -16.20 14.76 -13.59
C PRO A 243 -15.39 14.04 -14.68
N GLY A 244 -15.48 12.71 -14.70
CA GLY A 244 -14.72 11.89 -15.65
C GLY A 244 -15.03 12.25 -17.10
N PRO A 245 -14.06 12.15 -18.01
CA PRO A 245 -14.33 12.20 -19.44
C PRO A 245 -15.43 11.19 -19.80
N SER A 246 -16.30 11.52 -20.77
CA SER A 246 -17.62 10.91 -20.97
C SER A 246 -17.65 9.38 -21.17
N THR A 247 -16.52 8.76 -21.51
CA THR A 247 -16.39 7.32 -21.75
C THR A 247 -15.48 6.62 -20.75
N SER A 248 -14.96 7.35 -19.75
CA SER A 248 -13.95 6.84 -18.84
C SER A 248 -14.50 5.90 -17.78
N ILE A 249 -13.81 4.77 -17.59
CA ILE A 249 -14.19 3.73 -16.63
C ILE A 249 -13.08 3.62 -15.57
N GLY A 250 -13.43 3.55 -14.30
CA GLY A 250 -12.46 3.23 -13.25
C GLY A 250 -12.06 1.77 -13.33
N ILE A 251 -12.97 0.89 -12.90
CA ILE A 251 -12.78 -0.55 -12.93
C ILE A 251 -13.73 -1.19 -13.95
N LEU A 252 -13.18 -1.91 -14.91
CA LEU A 252 -13.93 -2.76 -15.83
C LEU A 252 -14.00 -4.19 -15.26
N SER A 253 -15.15 -4.55 -14.71
CA SER A 253 -15.41 -5.86 -14.09
C SER A 253 -16.36 -6.70 -14.95
N GLY A 254 -16.25 -8.03 -14.87
CA GLY A 254 -17.11 -8.92 -15.65
C GLY A 254 -16.48 -10.26 -16.03
N ASN A 255 -15.33 -10.61 -15.45
CA ASN A 255 -14.65 -11.87 -15.72
C ASN A 255 -14.96 -12.90 -14.65
N THR A 256 -15.07 -14.16 -15.06
CA THR A 256 -15.47 -15.27 -14.18
C THR A 256 -14.56 -15.40 -12.96
N LEU A 257 -15.16 -15.54 -11.78
CA LEU A 257 -14.47 -15.71 -10.50
C LEU A 257 -13.50 -14.57 -10.18
N SER A 258 -13.78 -13.35 -10.66
CA SER A 258 -12.97 -12.17 -10.31
C SER A 258 -13.45 -11.50 -9.03
N TYR A 259 -12.50 -10.88 -8.33
CA TYR A 259 -12.69 -10.21 -7.05
C TYR A 259 -12.35 -8.73 -7.21
N VAL A 260 -13.27 -7.86 -6.82
CA VAL A 260 -13.03 -6.42 -6.76
C VAL A 260 -13.40 -5.99 -5.35
N THR A 261 -12.40 -5.78 -4.51
CA THR A 261 -12.58 -5.60 -3.06
C THR A 261 -11.79 -4.44 -2.49
N ASN A 262 -12.31 -3.77 -1.44
CA ASN A 262 -11.60 -2.72 -0.71
C ASN A 262 -11.08 -1.55 -1.58
N ASN A 263 -11.66 -1.30 -2.75
CA ASN A 263 -11.16 -0.25 -3.65
C ASN A 263 -11.84 1.09 -3.40
N VAL A 264 -11.12 2.17 -3.66
CA VAL A 264 -11.68 3.53 -3.73
C VAL A 264 -11.59 4.01 -5.17
N VAL A 265 -12.74 4.28 -5.79
CA VAL A 265 -12.84 4.64 -7.21
C VAL A 265 -13.46 6.03 -7.39
N VAL A 266 -12.68 6.94 -7.97
CA VAL A 266 -12.95 8.37 -7.98
C VAL A 266 -12.73 8.97 -9.36
N GLY A 267 -13.63 9.84 -9.84
CA GLY A 267 -13.34 10.71 -10.98
C GLY A 267 -13.51 10.07 -12.36
N PHE A 268 -14.47 9.16 -12.55
CA PHE A 268 -14.72 8.53 -13.86
C PHE A 268 -16.12 8.85 -14.39
N ALA A 269 -16.38 8.64 -15.68
CA ALA A 269 -17.75 8.63 -16.18
C ALA A 269 -18.52 7.46 -15.55
N GLU A 270 -17.83 6.35 -15.33
CA GLU A 270 -18.36 5.18 -14.63
C GLU A 270 -17.30 4.67 -13.64
N GLY A 271 -17.63 4.66 -12.34
CA GLY A 271 -16.71 4.19 -11.31
C GLY A 271 -16.37 2.73 -11.54
N VAL A 272 -17.37 1.84 -11.44
CA VAL A 272 -17.24 0.45 -11.88
C VAL A 272 -18.27 0.14 -12.96
N ARG A 273 -17.81 -0.52 -14.03
CA ARG A 273 -18.69 -1.06 -15.08
C ARG A 273 -18.65 -2.58 -15.02
N PHE A 274 -19.83 -3.19 -14.87
CA PHE A 274 -20.01 -4.64 -15.06
C PHE A 274 -20.35 -4.97 -16.51
N GLN A 275 -19.50 -5.78 -17.16
CA GLN A 275 -19.67 -6.30 -18.51
C GLN A 275 -20.45 -7.63 -18.53
N GLN A 276 -20.67 -8.16 -19.73
CA GLN A 276 -21.28 -9.48 -19.93
C GLN A 276 -20.36 -10.59 -19.44
N TYR A 277 -20.96 -11.74 -19.07
CA TYR A 277 -20.29 -12.98 -18.68
C TYR A 277 -19.54 -12.93 -17.33
N GLY A 278 -19.96 -12.04 -16.43
CA GLY A 278 -19.48 -12.02 -15.07
C GLY A 278 -20.10 -13.16 -14.26
N TYR A 279 -19.42 -14.29 -14.14
CA TYR A 279 -19.91 -15.43 -13.36
C TYR A 279 -19.15 -15.60 -12.04
N GLY A 280 -19.86 -15.73 -10.93
CA GLY A 280 -19.25 -15.94 -9.61
C GLY A 280 -18.38 -14.78 -9.14
N LEU A 281 -18.81 -13.54 -9.43
CA LEU A 281 -18.09 -12.34 -9.01
C LEU A 281 -18.15 -12.15 -7.49
N ILE A 282 -17.08 -11.59 -6.91
CA ILE A 282 -17.16 -10.93 -5.60
C ILE A 282 -16.89 -9.45 -5.77
N PHE A 283 -17.88 -8.64 -5.40
CA PHE A 283 -17.75 -7.18 -5.35
C PHE A 283 -18.08 -6.72 -3.94
N ALA A 284 -17.06 -6.43 -3.14
CA ALA A 284 -17.27 -6.15 -1.72
C ALA A 284 -16.42 -5.01 -1.15
N ASN A 285 -16.99 -4.26 -0.21
CA ASN A 285 -16.25 -3.24 0.53
C ASN A 285 -15.60 -2.17 -0.37
N ASN A 286 -16.21 -1.81 -1.50
CA ASN A 286 -15.69 -0.74 -2.38
C ASN A 286 -16.38 0.60 -2.11
N LEU A 287 -15.73 1.71 -2.50
CA LEU A 287 -16.31 3.05 -2.55
C LEU A 287 -16.26 3.60 -3.98
N MET A 288 -17.40 3.99 -4.53
CA MET A 288 -17.53 4.67 -5.82
C MET A 288 -18.07 6.08 -5.56
N THR A 289 -17.22 7.09 -5.70
CA THR A 289 -17.58 8.48 -5.38
C THR A 289 -16.99 9.47 -6.37
N LYS A 290 -17.59 10.66 -6.52
CA LYS A 290 -17.15 11.67 -7.49
C LYS A 290 -17.00 11.07 -8.90
N ASN A 291 -17.93 10.22 -9.30
CA ASN A 291 -18.05 9.76 -10.68
C ASN A 291 -19.28 10.39 -11.32
N THR A 292 -19.42 10.29 -12.64
CA THR A 292 -20.70 10.58 -13.28
C THR A 292 -21.71 9.49 -12.89
N ARG A 293 -21.33 8.21 -13.02
CA ARG A 293 -22.10 7.06 -12.52
C ARG A 293 -21.21 6.22 -11.60
N GLY A 294 -21.73 5.80 -10.44
CA GLY A 294 -20.95 5.02 -9.48
C GLY A 294 -20.83 3.55 -9.88
N VAL A 295 -21.87 2.76 -9.58
CA VAL A 295 -21.99 1.34 -9.95
C VAL A 295 -22.86 1.22 -11.20
N TYR A 296 -22.27 0.73 -12.28
CA TYR A 296 -22.91 0.73 -13.59
C TYR A 296 -22.97 -0.65 -14.25
N THR A 297 -24.10 -0.90 -14.92
CA THR A 297 -24.34 -2.07 -15.78
C THR A 297 -24.71 -1.59 -17.17
N ILE A 298 -24.12 -2.18 -18.21
CA ILE A 298 -24.51 -1.83 -19.58
C ILE A 298 -25.91 -2.42 -19.87
N SER A 299 -26.73 -1.70 -20.64
CA SER A 299 -28.02 -2.20 -21.09
C SER A 299 -27.87 -3.56 -21.80
N GLY A 300 -28.72 -4.53 -21.47
CA GLY A 300 -28.68 -5.88 -22.04
C GLY A 300 -27.67 -6.84 -21.41
N THR A 301 -26.88 -6.42 -20.41
CA THR A 301 -25.92 -7.29 -19.70
C THR A 301 -26.43 -7.79 -18.34
N THR A 302 -27.59 -7.29 -17.89
CA THR A 302 -28.21 -7.59 -16.58
C THR A 302 -28.69 -9.03 -16.43
N SER A 303 -28.67 -9.84 -17.50
CA SER A 303 -28.93 -11.28 -17.46
C SER A 303 -27.66 -12.13 -17.36
N GLN A 304 -26.48 -11.50 -17.27
CA GLN A 304 -25.17 -12.17 -17.38
C GLN A 304 -24.18 -11.76 -16.28
N ILE A 305 -24.68 -11.21 -15.17
CA ILE A 305 -23.88 -10.81 -14.01
C ILE A 305 -24.36 -11.60 -12.80
N PHE A 306 -23.59 -12.61 -12.41
CA PHE A 306 -23.78 -13.53 -11.31
C PHE A 306 -22.68 -13.30 -10.28
N GLY A 307 -23.06 -13.34 -9.00
CA GLY A 307 -22.11 -13.19 -7.92
C GLY A 307 -22.71 -12.57 -6.69
N TYR A 308 -21.80 -12.13 -5.82
CA TYR A 308 -22.09 -11.68 -4.47
C TYR A 308 -21.59 -10.24 -4.25
N PHE A 309 -22.48 -9.39 -3.73
CA PHE A 309 -22.28 -7.95 -3.63
C PHE A 309 -22.51 -7.48 -2.19
N TYR A 310 -21.43 -7.15 -1.46
CA TYR A 310 -21.49 -6.87 -0.03
C TYR A 310 -20.87 -5.52 0.34
N ASN A 311 -21.49 -4.78 1.25
CA ASN A 311 -20.81 -3.69 1.96
C ASN A 311 -20.22 -2.60 1.05
N ASN A 312 -20.73 -2.41 -0.17
CA ASN A 312 -20.20 -1.40 -1.08
C ASN A 312 -20.92 -0.07 -0.86
N ILE A 313 -20.19 1.04 -0.96
CA ILE A 313 -20.73 2.40 -0.92
C ILE A 313 -20.69 2.99 -2.32
N SER A 314 -21.81 3.51 -2.80
CA SER A 314 -21.84 4.37 -3.98
C SER A 314 -22.57 5.67 -3.63
N VAL A 315 -21.87 6.80 -3.61
CA VAL A 315 -22.42 8.08 -3.14
C VAL A 315 -21.67 9.26 -3.77
N GLY A 316 -22.31 10.42 -3.90
CA GLY A 316 -21.67 11.63 -4.43
C GLY A 316 -21.33 11.54 -5.93
N ASN A 317 -22.06 10.72 -6.69
CA ASN A 317 -21.96 10.63 -8.14
C ASN A 317 -23.04 11.51 -8.81
N THR A 318 -22.74 12.13 -9.94
CA THR A 318 -23.59 13.22 -10.49
C THR A 318 -24.85 12.76 -11.23
N THR A 319 -24.85 11.56 -11.82
CA THR A 319 -25.99 11.01 -12.58
C THR A 319 -26.70 9.89 -11.84
N SER A 320 -25.94 8.93 -11.30
CA SER A 320 -26.51 7.82 -10.53
C SER A 320 -25.46 7.17 -9.66
N ASN A 321 -25.79 6.87 -8.41
CA ASN A 321 -24.92 6.05 -7.56
C ASN A 321 -25.05 4.57 -7.92
N TRP A 322 -26.29 4.08 -8.04
CA TRP A 322 -26.60 2.70 -8.37
C TRP A 322 -27.41 2.66 -9.68
N HIS A 323 -26.88 1.98 -10.69
CA HIS A 323 -27.61 1.72 -11.94
C HIS A 323 -28.55 0.51 -11.79
N THR A 324 -29.14 0.04 -12.89
CA THR A 324 -30.02 -1.14 -12.90
C THR A 324 -29.30 -2.39 -12.41
N GLN A 325 -29.87 -3.05 -11.40
CA GLN A 325 -29.38 -4.31 -10.87
C GLN A 325 -29.58 -5.47 -11.87
N SER A 326 -28.61 -6.40 -11.92
CA SER A 326 -28.79 -7.69 -12.58
C SER A 326 -29.80 -8.58 -11.84
N GLY A 327 -30.72 -9.20 -12.58
CA GLY A 327 -31.66 -10.18 -12.03
C GLY A 327 -30.97 -11.47 -11.54
N GLN A 328 -29.75 -11.71 -12.03
CA GLN A 328 -28.96 -12.92 -11.76
C GLN A 328 -28.03 -12.80 -10.55
N ILE A 329 -27.98 -11.65 -9.87
CA ILE A 329 -27.22 -11.52 -8.62
C ILE A 329 -27.69 -12.58 -7.63
N GLU A 330 -26.73 -13.29 -7.03
CA GLU A 330 -26.96 -14.43 -6.14
C GLU A 330 -27.17 -13.96 -4.70
N ARG A 331 -26.44 -12.92 -4.29
CA ARG A 331 -26.66 -12.19 -3.04
C ARG A 331 -26.24 -10.73 -3.16
N ALA A 332 -27.02 -9.85 -2.57
CA ALA A 332 -26.64 -8.45 -2.36
C ALA A 332 -27.19 -7.96 -1.02
N THR A 333 -26.33 -7.47 -0.13
CA THR A 333 -26.72 -6.96 1.18
C THR A 333 -25.70 -5.97 1.73
N ASN A 334 -26.17 -5.09 2.61
CA ASN A 334 -25.43 -4.05 3.33
C ASN A 334 -24.67 -3.10 2.39
N ASN A 335 -25.12 -3.02 1.13
CA ASN A 335 -24.68 -1.98 0.22
C ASN A 335 -25.32 -0.65 0.63
N ALA A 336 -24.60 0.45 0.42
CA ALA A 336 -25.03 1.78 0.81
C ALA A 336 -25.08 2.75 -0.38
N GLY A 337 -26.02 3.68 -0.32
CA GLY A 337 -26.19 4.76 -1.30
C GLY A 337 -26.90 5.97 -0.72
N ALA A 338 -27.03 7.01 -1.52
CA ALA A 338 -27.76 8.21 -1.15
C ALA A 338 -29.25 7.91 -0.90
N SER A 339 -29.89 8.76 -0.09
CA SER A 339 -31.34 8.70 0.10
C SER A 339 -32.07 8.79 -1.25
N GLY A 340 -32.96 7.84 -1.51
CA GLY A 340 -33.72 7.74 -2.77
C GLY A 340 -33.06 6.85 -3.84
N ASP A 341 -31.84 6.35 -3.61
CA ASP A 341 -31.22 5.40 -4.54
C ASP A 341 -31.92 4.04 -4.54
N THR A 342 -32.00 3.43 -5.72
CA THR A 342 -32.30 1.99 -5.86
C THR A 342 -31.03 1.20 -5.61
N ILE A 343 -30.66 1.06 -4.33
CA ILE A 343 -29.44 0.36 -3.91
C ILE A 343 -29.54 -1.14 -4.20
N TRP A 344 -28.45 -1.73 -4.69
CA TRP A 344 -28.47 -3.15 -5.03
C TRP A 344 -28.64 -4.04 -3.81
N THR A 345 -29.74 -4.79 -3.80
CA THR A 345 -30.15 -5.72 -2.74
C THR A 345 -30.82 -6.94 -3.36
N LYS A 346 -30.76 -8.08 -2.67
CA LYS A 346 -31.49 -9.31 -3.04
C LYS A 346 -32.37 -9.72 -1.85
N SER A 347 -33.37 -10.57 -2.06
CA SER A 347 -34.29 -11.04 -1.00
C SER A 347 -33.54 -11.43 0.29
N GLY A 348 -33.95 -10.85 1.42
CA GLY A 348 -33.30 -11.02 2.73
C GLY A 348 -32.06 -10.15 2.97
N GLY A 349 -31.65 -9.34 1.99
CA GLY A 349 -30.58 -8.35 2.13
C GLY A 349 -31.07 -6.99 2.63
N THR A 350 -30.16 -6.24 3.22
CA THR A 350 -30.40 -4.87 3.74
C THR A 350 -29.72 -3.84 2.84
N SER A 351 -30.29 -2.64 2.71
CA SER A 351 -29.60 -1.46 2.17
C SER A 351 -29.39 -0.43 3.27
N LEU A 352 -28.33 0.37 3.15
CA LEU A 352 -27.98 1.41 4.11
C LEU A 352 -27.93 2.77 3.43
N ILE A 353 -28.22 3.83 4.17
CA ILE A 353 -28.12 5.19 3.65
C ILE A 353 -26.73 5.75 3.95
N CYS A 354 -26.14 6.38 2.95
CA CYS A 354 -24.85 7.06 3.02
C CYS A 354 -25.00 8.45 2.39
N SER A 355 -24.33 9.43 2.96
CA SER A 355 -24.19 10.78 2.44
C SER A 355 -22.70 11.15 2.36
N THR A 356 -22.38 12.25 1.66
CA THR A 356 -21.00 12.75 1.65
C THR A 356 -20.53 13.27 3.02
N ALA A 357 -21.46 13.48 3.97
CA ALA A 357 -21.14 13.87 5.35
C ALA A 357 -20.72 12.68 6.23
N ASP A 358 -20.88 11.44 5.76
CA ASP A 358 -20.40 10.25 6.45
C ASP A 358 -18.87 10.09 6.38
N PHE A 359 -18.18 10.94 5.61
CA PHE A 359 -16.72 10.91 5.44
C PHE A 359 -16.04 12.06 6.18
N VAL A 360 -14.84 11.79 6.72
CA VAL A 360 -14.03 12.76 7.49
C VAL A 360 -13.85 14.07 6.73
N ASP A 361 -13.47 14.00 5.46
CA ASP A 361 -13.39 15.15 4.58
C ASP A 361 -13.55 14.73 3.12
N TRP A 362 -14.80 14.54 2.71
CA TRP A 362 -15.13 14.16 1.33
C TRP A 362 -14.60 15.17 0.31
N GLY A 363 -14.60 16.47 0.65
CA GLY A 363 -14.12 17.55 -0.22
C GLY A 363 -12.66 17.34 -0.61
N ASN A 364 -11.82 17.05 0.38
CA ASN A 364 -10.38 16.84 0.22
C ASN A 364 -9.96 15.38 -0.01
N ASN A 365 -10.91 14.48 -0.32
CA ASN A 365 -10.68 13.06 -0.62
C ASN A 365 -10.20 12.23 0.58
N ASP A 366 -10.56 12.63 1.80
CA ASP A 366 -10.47 11.78 2.98
C ASP A 366 -11.79 11.02 3.16
N PHE A 367 -11.78 9.77 2.72
CA PHE A 367 -12.96 8.91 2.67
C PHE A 367 -13.08 7.96 3.86
N ARG A 368 -12.34 8.21 4.95
CA ARG A 368 -12.54 7.50 6.22
C ARG A 368 -13.90 7.89 6.81
N LEU A 369 -14.55 6.99 7.55
CA LEU A 369 -15.85 7.29 8.16
C LEU A 369 -15.73 8.26 9.34
N VAL A 370 -16.65 9.22 9.44
CA VAL A 370 -16.81 10.08 10.64
C VAL A 370 -17.37 9.28 11.81
N GLY A 371 -17.07 9.70 13.04
CA GLY A 371 -17.71 9.12 14.21
C GLY A 371 -19.22 9.33 14.16
N GLY A 372 -19.98 8.28 14.49
CA GLY A 372 -21.45 8.29 14.45
C GLY A 372 -22.09 8.02 13.09
N SER A 373 -21.29 7.75 12.04
CA SER A 373 -21.84 7.26 10.77
C SER A 373 -22.57 5.93 10.99
N GLY A 374 -23.76 5.79 10.42
CA GLY A 374 -24.54 4.54 10.46
C GLY A 374 -23.97 3.42 9.58
N LEU A 375 -22.80 3.63 8.99
CA LEU A 375 -22.05 2.64 8.22
C LEU A 375 -21.03 1.88 9.07
N ILE A 376 -20.72 2.41 10.26
CA ILE A 376 -19.84 1.77 11.24
C ILE A 376 -20.56 0.56 11.84
N ASP A 377 -19.83 -0.56 11.99
CA ASP A 377 -20.32 -1.82 12.56
C ASP A 377 -21.56 -2.41 11.86
N SER A 378 -21.87 -1.93 10.65
CA SER A 378 -23.14 -2.21 9.96
C SER A 378 -22.96 -3.07 8.71
N GLY A 379 -21.77 -3.59 8.46
CA GLY A 379 -21.46 -4.48 7.34
C GLY A 379 -21.81 -5.95 7.61
N ALA A 380 -21.96 -6.71 6.54
CA ALA A 380 -22.23 -8.14 6.56
C ALA A 380 -20.96 -8.95 6.27
N ALA A 381 -20.64 -9.90 7.16
CA ALA A 381 -19.62 -10.90 6.89
C ALA A 381 -20.01 -11.81 5.71
N PHE A 382 -19.01 -12.27 4.96
CA PHE A 382 -19.18 -13.18 3.83
C PHE A 382 -17.99 -14.15 3.72
N PHE A 383 -18.14 -15.22 2.93
CA PHE A 383 -17.05 -16.17 2.72
C PHE A 383 -15.88 -15.52 1.98
N GLY A 384 -14.65 -15.70 2.49
CA GLY A 384 -13.47 -15.04 1.94
C GLY A 384 -13.41 -13.54 2.24
N PHE A 385 -14.09 -13.08 3.29
CA PHE A 385 -14.03 -11.68 3.71
C PHE A 385 -12.58 -11.27 4.04
N PRO A 386 -12.15 -10.06 3.67
CA PRO A 386 -10.82 -9.56 3.96
C PRO A 386 -10.67 -9.23 5.45
N THR A 387 -9.56 -9.64 6.07
CA THR A 387 -9.21 -9.31 7.46
C THR A 387 -8.54 -7.95 7.62
N GLN A 388 -8.35 -7.24 6.51
CA GLN A 388 -7.70 -5.95 6.44
C GLN A 388 -8.40 -5.04 5.46
N ASP A 389 -8.56 -3.77 5.84
CA ASP A 389 -9.20 -2.73 5.03
C ASP A 389 -8.25 -2.16 3.94
N VAL A 390 -8.68 -1.12 3.24
CA VAL A 390 -7.90 -0.42 2.19
C VAL A 390 -6.62 0.23 2.72
N ALA A 391 -6.54 0.55 4.01
CA ALA A 391 -5.36 1.08 4.68
C ALA A 391 -4.50 -0.01 5.33
N ARG A 392 -4.86 -1.30 5.16
CA ARG A 392 -4.29 -2.46 5.87
C ARG A 392 -4.47 -2.42 7.39
N ASN A 393 -5.42 -1.63 7.87
CA ASN A 393 -5.87 -1.71 9.25
C ASN A 393 -6.65 -3.00 9.47
N GLU A 394 -6.64 -3.48 10.71
CA GLU A 394 -7.39 -4.67 11.13
C GLU A 394 -8.89 -4.50 10.85
N ARG A 395 -9.53 -5.59 10.38
CA ARG A 395 -10.97 -5.66 10.14
C ARG A 395 -11.56 -6.98 10.69
N PRO A 396 -12.57 -6.94 11.57
CA PRO A 396 -13.14 -5.75 12.20
C PRO A 396 -12.16 -5.07 13.17
N ALA A 397 -12.32 -3.76 13.38
CA ALA A 397 -11.45 -3.03 14.31
C ALA A 397 -11.64 -3.52 15.76
N TYR A 398 -10.56 -3.51 16.54
CA TYR A 398 -10.61 -3.95 17.94
C TYR A 398 -11.48 -3.01 18.79
N ALA A 399 -12.47 -3.58 19.48
CA ALA A 399 -13.44 -2.83 20.28
C ALA A 399 -13.16 -2.87 21.80
N GLY A 400 -11.92 -3.14 22.21
CA GLY A 400 -11.57 -3.18 23.64
C GLY A 400 -12.23 -4.34 24.41
N GLY A 401 -12.60 -5.42 23.73
CA GLY A 401 -13.39 -6.53 24.29
C GLY A 401 -14.91 -6.37 24.15
N GLY A 402 -15.38 -5.31 23.50
CA GLY A 402 -16.76 -5.16 23.05
C GLY A 402 -17.12 -6.06 21.85
N ALA A 403 -18.36 -5.93 21.38
CA ALA A 403 -18.76 -6.55 20.12
C ALA A 403 -18.05 -5.86 18.94
N GLU A 404 -17.59 -6.64 17.99
CA GLU A 404 -16.85 -6.17 16.82
C GLU A 404 -17.62 -6.57 15.57
N GLN A 405 -17.98 -5.59 14.75
CA GLN A 405 -18.58 -5.83 13.45
C GLN A 405 -17.77 -5.09 12.39
N ILE A 406 -17.96 -5.48 11.13
CA ILE A 406 -17.23 -4.84 10.04
C ILE A 406 -17.96 -3.57 9.59
N ASP A 407 -17.20 -2.60 9.12
CA ASP A 407 -17.78 -1.42 8.51
C ASP A 407 -18.19 -1.65 7.05
N VAL A 408 -19.18 -0.88 6.62
CA VAL A 408 -19.53 -0.77 5.20
C VAL A 408 -18.51 0.11 4.49
N GLY A 409 -18.05 -0.33 3.33
CA GLY A 409 -17.07 0.35 2.52
C GLY A 409 -15.62 -0.13 2.73
N PRO A 410 -14.66 0.55 2.10
CA PRO A 410 -13.27 0.10 1.99
C PRO A 410 -12.44 0.36 3.24
N PHE A 411 -12.82 1.35 4.05
CA PHE A 411 -12.16 1.69 5.30
C PHE A 411 -12.85 0.99 6.47
N GLU A 412 -12.04 0.60 7.45
CA GLU A 412 -12.50 0.21 8.78
C GLU A 412 -12.21 1.36 9.76
N LYS A 413 -13.21 1.76 10.53
CA LYS A 413 -13.11 2.82 11.52
C LYS A 413 -12.33 2.33 12.71
N ASP A 414 -11.24 3.00 13.02
CA ASP A 414 -10.59 2.85 14.32
C ASP A 414 -11.54 3.36 15.42
N LEU A 415 -11.85 2.47 16.36
CA LEU A 415 -12.70 2.70 17.52
C LEU A 415 -11.93 3.36 18.69
N GLY A 416 -10.63 3.62 18.52
CA GLY A 416 -9.79 4.33 19.47
C GLY A 416 -9.14 3.43 20.54
N PHE A 417 -9.27 2.11 20.43
CA PHE A 417 -8.64 1.15 21.34
C PHE A 417 -7.23 0.72 20.90
N GLY A 418 -6.79 1.16 19.72
CA GLY A 418 -5.54 0.73 19.11
C GLY A 418 -5.63 -0.69 18.53
N PRO A 419 -4.49 -1.28 18.15
CA PRO A 419 -4.46 -2.64 17.61
C PRO A 419 -4.90 -3.69 18.64
N ARG A 420 -5.40 -4.83 18.16
CA ARG A 420 -5.77 -5.94 19.05
C ARG A 420 -4.57 -6.43 19.86
N PRO A 421 -4.72 -6.58 21.20
CA PRO A 421 -3.68 -7.15 22.04
C PRO A 421 -3.33 -8.58 21.62
N ALA A 422 -2.03 -8.88 21.59
CA ALA A 422 -1.49 -10.20 21.31
C ALA A 422 -0.49 -10.62 22.41
N SER A 423 0.07 -11.82 22.30
CA SER A 423 1.04 -12.32 23.27
C SER A 423 2.46 -12.30 22.71
N HIS A 424 3.42 -11.93 23.56
CA HIS A 424 4.85 -12.10 23.33
C HIS A 424 5.47 -12.91 24.47
N THR A 425 6.26 -13.94 24.13
CA THR A 425 7.04 -14.70 25.10
C THR A 425 8.49 -14.22 25.08
N LEU A 426 8.90 -13.51 26.13
CA LEU A 426 10.28 -13.07 26.31
C LEU A 426 11.02 -14.07 27.21
N THR A 427 12.13 -14.61 26.71
CA THR A 427 13.08 -15.41 27.50
C THR A 427 14.30 -14.59 27.87
N LEU A 428 14.45 -14.24 29.15
CA LEU A 428 15.67 -13.65 29.69
C LEU A 428 16.61 -14.76 30.17
N ARG A 429 17.80 -14.84 29.57
CA ARG A 429 18.83 -15.82 29.93
C ARG A 429 19.91 -15.18 30.77
N ASN A 430 20.57 -15.97 31.60
CA ASN A 430 21.67 -15.55 32.47
C ASN A 430 21.27 -14.49 33.52
N VAL A 431 20.05 -14.60 34.05
CA VAL A 431 19.60 -13.75 35.15
C VAL A 431 20.12 -14.29 36.49
N ALA A 432 20.74 -13.47 37.32
CA ALA A 432 21.10 -13.89 38.67
C ALA A 432 19.82 -14.16 39.48
N ILE A 433 19.70 -15.36 40.07
CA ILE A 433 18.52 -15.77 40.85
C ILE A 433 18.28 -14.77 42.00
N GLY A 434 17.03 -14.37 42.18
CA GLY A 434 16.60 -13.34 43.13
C GLY A 434 16.72 -11.91 42.61
N SER A 435 17.18 -11.68 41.37
CA SER A 435 17.11 -10.36 40.73
C SER A 435 15.65 -9.95 40.54
N ARG A 436 15.32 -8.68 40.78
CA ARG A 436 14.06 -8.09 40.36
C ARG A 436 14.13 -7.70 38.89
N ILE A 437 13.14 -8.13 38.13
CA ILE A 437 12.96 -7.80 36.72
C ILE A 437 11.77 -6.85 36.63
N LEU A 438 11.99 -5.69 36.01
CA LEU A 438 10.95 -4.74 35.67
C LEU A 438 10.96 -4.53 34.16
N ILE A 439 9.82 -4.74 33.52
CA ILE A 439 9.60 -4.43 32.12
C ILE A 439 8.48 -3.41 32.07
N GLU A 440 8.75 -2.27 31.47
CA GLU A 440 7.82 -1.16 31.35
C GLU A 440 7.97 -0.49 29.98
N SER A 441 6.95 0.24 29.54
CA SER A 441 7.06 1.10 28.36
C SER A 441 8.11 2.18 28.57
N GLN A 442 8.73 2.65 27.49
CA GLN A 442 9.79 3.67 27.54
C GLN A 442 9.36 5.02 28.12
N ASP A 443 8.07 5.35 28.01
CA ASP A 443 7.48 6.52 28.67
C ASP A 443 7.18 6.30 30.17
N GLY A 444 7.37 5.08 30.69
CA GLY A 444 7.03 4.68 32.06
C GLY A 444 5.54 4.55 32.35
N GLY A 445 4.68 4.68 31.33
CA GLY A 445 3.22 4.70 31.47
C GLY A 445 2.59 3.32 31.72
N THR A 446 3.25 2.23 31.33
CA THR A 446 2.73 0.87 31.43
C THR A 446 3.79 -0.07 32.02
N VAL A 447 3.46 -0.76 33.11
CA VAL A 447 4.27 -1.87 33.65
C VAL A 447 3.74 -3.18 33.06
N HIS A 448 4.60 -3.88 32.33
CA HIS A 448 4.27 -5.12 31.64
C HIS A 448 4.63 -6.37 32.45
N TYR A 449 5.73 -6.30 33.20
CA TYR A 449 6.20 -7.40 34.03
C TYR A 449 6.99 -6.87 35.23
N ASN A 450 6.72 -7.40 36.42
CA ASN A 450 7.43 -7.03 37.64
C ASN A 450 7.49 -8.22 38.60
N ALA A 451 8.60 -8.96 38.59
CA ALA A 451 8.76 -10.15 39.41
C ALA A 451 10.22 -10.39 39.83
N LEU A 452 10.42 -11.30 40.78
CA LEU A 452 11.75 -11.82 41.14
C LEU A 452 12.09 -13.04 40.27
N ALA A 453 13.33 -13.12 39.82
CA ALA A 453 13.84 -14.28 39.08
C ALA A 453 13.99 -15.49 40.00
N SER A 454 13.21 -16.55 39.78
CA SER A 454 13.31 -17.82 40.50
C SER A 454 14.37 -18.77 39.90
N SER A 455 14.80 -18.52 38.67
CA SER A 455 15.78 -19.31 37.91
C SER A 455 16.66 -18.39 37.06
N SER A 456 17.76 -18.94 36.54
CA SER A 456 18.68 -18.20 35.66
C SER A 456 18.14 -17.97 34.24
N GLU A 457 17.07 -18.67 33.89
CA GLU A 457 16.27 -18.43 32.71
C GLU A 457 14.86 -18.02 33.17
N VAL A 458 14.42 -16.82 32.80
CA VAL A 458 13.10 -16.29 33.14
C VAL A 458 12.29 -16.17 31.86
N VAL A 459 11.18 -16.89 31.82
CA VAL A 459 10.23 -16.85 30.71
C VAL A 459 9.02 -16.02 31.15
N ALA A 460 8.77 -14.93 30.44
CA ALA A 460 7.65 -14.03 30.69
C ALA A 460 6.75 -13.98 29.45
N THR A 461 5.51 -14.43 29.58
CA THR A 461 4.47 -14.18 28.59
C THR A 461 3.79 -12.87 28.91
N ILE A 462 3.93 -11.91 28.00
CA ILE A 462 3.54 -10.51 28.18
C ILE A 462 2.59 -10.12 27.05
N THR A 463 1.57 -9.33 27.36
CA THR A 463 0.68 -8.76 26.35
C THR A 463 1.38 -7.64 25.61
N VAL A 464 1.31 -7.69 24.28
CA VAL A 464 1.76 -6.63 23.36
C VAL A 464 0.56 -6.02 22.66
N TYR A 465 0.64 -4.74 22.33
CA TYR A 465 -0.48 -3.92 21.87
C TYR A 465 -0.34 -3.44 20.42
N GLY A 466 0.80 -3.70 19.77
CA GLY A 466 1.11 -3.23 18.42
C GLY A 466 1.34 -1.72 18.32
N ASP A 467 1.62 -1.04 19.44
CA ASP A 467 1.80 0.42 19.49
C ASP A 467 2.98 0.84 20.39
N ALA A 468 3.07 2.12 20.73
CA ALA A 468 4.18 2.68 21.51
C ALA A 468 4.36 2.02 22.89
N ARG A 469 3.34 1.35 23.44
CA ARG A 469 3.45 0.58 24.70
C ARG A 469 4.44 -0.57 24.60
N ASP A 470 4.72 -1.07 23.40
CA ASP A 470 5.62 -2.21 23.14
C ASP A 470 7.09 -1.81 22.94
N GLN A 471 7.38 -0.51 23.04
CA GLN A 471 8.74 -0.01 23.19
C GLN A 471 9.14 -0.18 24.65
N TRP A 472 9.81 -1.28 24.98
CA TRP A 472 10.11 -1.67 26.34
C TRP A 472 11.47 -1.16 26.82
N VAL A 473 11.53 -0.83 28.11
CA VAL A 473 12.75 -0.82 28.92
C VAL A 473 12.72 -2.05 29.80
N ILE A 474 13.73 -2.89 29.69
CA ILE A 474 13.91 -4.06 30.56
C ILE A 474 14.99 -3.70 31.56
N LYS A 475 14.67 -3.77 32.85
CA LYS A 475 15.59 -3.47 33.96
C LYS A 475 15.75 -4.72 34.82
N VAL A 476 16.98 -5.07 35.15
CA VAL A 476 17.32 -6.18 36.04
C VAL A 476 18.20 -5.64 37.17
N ARG A 477 17.80 -5.89 38.42
CA ARG A 477 18.53 -5.43 39.60
C ARG A 477 18.56 -6.48 40.70
N LYS A 478 19.75 -6.77 41.25
CA LYS A 478 19.94 -7.61 42.44
C LYS A 478 20.64 -6.81 43.53
N ALA A 479 19.87 -6.26 44.46
CA ALA A 479 20.36 -5.34 45.48
C ALA A 479 19.95 -5.71 46.92
N SER A 480 19.06 -6.70 47.09
CA SER A 480 18.52 -7.06 48.40
C SER A 480 19.31 -8.16 49.11
N GLU A 481 20.05 -8.99 48.37
CA GLU A 481 20.79 -10.14 48.90
C GLU A 481 22.03 -10.43 48.05
N SER A 482 23.13 -10.83 48.71
CA SER A 482 24.39 -11.21 48.07
C SER A 482 24.23 -12.48 47.20
N PRO A 483 24.91 -12.59 46.04
CA PRO A 483 25.81 -11.59 45.44
C PRO A 483 25.06 -10.41 44.84
N PHE A 484 25.56 -9.18 45.04
CA PHE A 484 24.98 -7.97 44.45
C PHE A 484 25.43 -7.80 43.01
N TYR A 485 24.62 -7.11 42.20
CA TYR A 485 24.93 -6.81 40.80
C TYR A 485 24.57 -5.37 40.46
N ILE A 486 25.40 -4.76 39.61
CA ILE A 486 25.16 -3.43 39.06
C ILE A 486 23.83 -3.47 38.28
N PRO A 487 22.99 -2.42 38.36
CA PRO A 487 21.76 -2.36 37.57
C PRO A 487 22.02 -2.56 36.08
N TRP A 488 21.30 -3.49 35.46
CA TRP A 488 21.34 -3.73 34.03
C TRP A 488 20.06 -3.21 33.38
N SER A 489 20.18 -2.61 32.20
CA SER A 489 19.02 -2.20 31.41
C SER A 489 19.27 -2.32 29.92
N THR A 490 18.22 -2.65 29.16
CA THR A 490 18.23 -2.57 27.70
C THR A 490 16.91 -2.00 27.18
N LEU A 491 16.94 -1.49 25.95
CA LEU A 491 15.77 -1.10 25.18
C LEU A 491 15.47 -2.18 24.16
N THR A 492 14.19 -2.46 23.95
CA THR A 492 13.74 -3.32 22.86
C THR A 492 12.39 -2.83 22.36
N THR A 493 12.05 -3.16 21.12
CA THR A 493 10.69 -3.04 20.60
C THR A 493 10.24 -4.44 20.24
N VAL A 494 9.11 -4.86 20.79
CA VAL A 494 8.60 -6.21 20.57
C VAL A 494 7.31 -6.19 19.77
N THR A 495 7.05 -7.31 19.09
CA THR A 495 5.79 -7.60 18.40
C THR A 495 5.25 -8.93 18.94
N ALA A 496 4.06 -9.35 18.51
CA ALA A 496 3.59 -10.70 18.84
C ALA A 496 4.62 -11.78 18.47
N GLY A 497 4.73 -12.83 19.28
CA GLY A 497 5.67 -13.94 19.02
C GLY A 497 6.59 -14.23 20.20
N GLU A 498 7.88 -14.44 19.92
CA GLU A 498 8.86 -14.79 20.93
C GLU A 498 10.20 -14.09 20.70
N SER A 499 10.92 -13.83 21.77
CA SER A 499 12.30 -13.35 21.71
C SER A 499 13.11 -13.89 22.88
N SER A 500 14.43 -13.85 22.74
CA SER A 500 15.36 -14.22 23.80
C SER A 500 16.42 -13.14 23.94
N ILE A 501 16.70 -12.73 25.17
CA ILE A 501 17.73 -11.74 25.50
C ILE A 501 18.68 -12.34 26.53
N TYR A 502 19.98 -12.23 26.27
CA TYR A 502 21.01 -12.59 27.24
C TYR A 502 21.29 -11.39 28.15
N VAL A 503 21.16 -11.57 29.46
CA VAL A 503 21.39 -10.52 30.46
C VAL A 503 22.84 -10.57 30.93
N SER A 504 23.63 -9.58 30.54
CA SER A 504 25.06 -9.47 30.89
C SER A 504 25.25 -8.74 32.23
N GLN A 505 24.86 -9.38 33.34
CA GLN A 505 25.00 -8.76 34.67
C GLN A 505 26.45 -8.80 35.16
N THR A 506 26.94 -7.68 35.69
CA THR A 506 28.25 -7.55 36.31
C THR A 506 28.09 -7.53 37.84
N PRO A 507 28.79 -8.41 38.59
CA PRO A 507 28.81 -8.36 40.05
C PRO A 507 29.20 -6.97 40.56
N ASP A 508 28.55 -6.54 41.63
CA ASP A 508 28.86 -5.32 42.37
C ASP A 508 29.52 -5.78 43.68
N GLU A 509 30.85 -5.81 43.69
CA GLU A 509 31.67 -6.33 44.79
C GLU A 509 31.86 -5.32 45.93
#